data_AF-A0A8X6WH87-F1
#
_entry.id   AF-A0A8X6WH87-F1
#
_cell.length_a   1.000
_cell.length_b   1.000
_cell.length_c   1.000
_cell.angle_alpha   90.00
_cell.angle_beta   90.00
_cell.angle_gamma   90.00
#
_symmetry.space_group_name_H-M   'P 1'
#
loop_
_entity.id
_entity.type
_entity.pdbx_description
1 polymer ?
#
loop_
_entity_poly.entity_id
_entity_poly.type
_entity_poly.pdbx_seq_one_letter_code
_entity_poly.pdbx_strand_id
1 'polypeptide(L)'
;MAEYTNAEKADMILAYGATDCNGRAAQRLYAERHPVRRTPAHTMFARLHQQLWETGSFQKAARNRDRTARTKLNEEIALDMVETTPSLTTRGIANEIGISYSSVWRILDDSALHPFHYQRVQSLKNVTLHLVRPFHSGNYSNELQIPFLQPPCCSQMRRLFRERVFSTPITATRGQQRTHM
;
A
#
# COMPACT_ATOMS: atom_id res chain seq x y z
N MET A 1 -18.39 -24.68 -11.50
CA MET A 1 -19.45 -25.39 -10.76
C MET A 1 -20.28 -24.34 -10.05
N ALA A 2 -21.56 -24.15 -10.41
CA ALA A 2 -22.43 -23.26 -9.62
C ALA A 2 -22.46 -23.78 -8.17
N GLU A 3 -22.35 -22.86 -7.21
CA GLU A 3 -22.25 -23.20 -5.80
C GLU A 3 -23.63 -23.52 -5.25
N TYR A 4 -23.83 -24.75 -4.79
CA TYR A 4 -25.04 -25.15 -4.08
C TYR A 4 -24.98 -24.64 -2.65
N THR A 5 -26.13 -24.16 -2.16
CA THR A 5 -26.29 -23.75 -0.76
C THR A 5 -26.19 -24.96 0.17
N ASN A 6 -25.89 -24.72 1.45
CA ASN A 6 -25.81 -25.81 2.42
C ASN A 6 -27.15 -26.54 2.60
N ALA A 7 -28.29 -25.82 2.47
CA ALA A 7 -29.62 -26.42 2.49
C ALA A 7 -29.81 -27.38 1.31
N GLU A 8 -29.45 -26.97 0.09
CA GLU A 8 -29.55 -27.84 -1.08
C GLU A 8 -28.65 -29.07 -0.95
N LYS A 9 -27.44 -28.95 -0.38
CA LYS A 9 -26.54 -30.08 -0.11
C LYS A 9 -27.13 -31.06 0.91
N ALA A 10 -27.82 -30.57 1.93
CA ALA A 10 -28.51 -31.41 2.91
C ALA A 10 -29.65 -32.19 2.24
N ASP A 11 -30.48 -31.52 1.44
CA ASP A 11 -31.55 -32.16 0.68
C ASP A 11 -31.01 -33.23 -0.29
N MET A 12 -29.85 -32.99 -0.90
CA MET A 12 -29.16 -33.98 -1.73
C MET A 12 -28.79 -35.23 -0.94
N ILE A 13 -28.25 -35.09 0.27
CA ILE A 13 -27.87 -36.24 1.10
C ILE A 13 -29.10 -37.01 1.56
N LEU A 14 -30.20 -36.32 1.90
CA LEU A 14 -31.47 -36.97 2.23
C LEU A 14 -32.00 -37.78 1.04
N ALA A 15 -31.92 -37.25 -0.18
CA ALA A 15 -32.28 -37.98 -1.40
C ALA A 15 -31.36 -39.20 -1.65
N TYR A 16 -30.07 -39.05 -1.38
CA TYR A 16 -29.09 -40.14 -1.52
C TYR A 16 -29.31 -41.28 -0.51
N GLY A 17 -29.58 -40.93 0.75
CA GLY A 17 -29.91 -41.91 1.79
C GLY A 17 -31.22 -42.64 1.52
N ALA A 18 -32.23 -41.96 0.94
CA ALA A 18 -33.51 -42.57 0.58
C ALA A 18 -33.44 -43.54 -0.61
N THR A 19 -32.31 -43.61 -1.32
CA THR A 19 -32.12 -44.45 -2.52
C THR A 19 -31.00 -45.46 -2.35
N ASP A 20 -30.73 -45.85 -1.10
CA ASP A 20 -29.70 -46.83 -0.74
C ASP A 20 -28.32 -46.49 -1.36
N CYS A 21 -27.95 -45.21 -1.32
CA CYS A 21 -26.69 -44.70 -1.84
C CYS A 21 -26.53 -44.84 -3.37
N ASN A 22 -27.62 -44.88 -4.13
CA ASN A 22 -27.56 -44.88 -5.60
C ASN A 22 -27.66 -43.46 -6.16
N GLY A 23 -26.54 -42.90 -6.64
CA GLY A 23 -26.48 -41.52 -7.13
C GLY A 23 -27.41 -41.20 -8.31
N ARG A 24 -27.71 -42.17 -9.19
CA ARG A 24 -28.61 -41.95 -10.34
C ARG A 24 -30.08 -41.95 -9.92
N ALA A 25 -30.45 -42.84 -8.99
CA ALA A 25 -31.78 -42.85 -8.41
C ALA A 25 -32.00 -41.59 -7.56
N ALA A 26 -31.01 -41.21 -6.75
CA ALA A 26 -31.02 -39.98 -5.95
C ALA A 26 -31.23 -38.73 -6.82
N GLN A 27 -30.59 -38.67 -7.98
CA GLN A 27 -30.75 -37.55 -8.91
C GLN A 27 -32.20 -37.40 -9.41
N ARG A 28 -32.85 -38.52 -9.78
CA ARG A 28 -34.25 -38.52 -10.23
C ARG A 28 -35.18 -38.08 -9.11
N LEU A 29 -35.03 -38.70 -7.95
CA LEU A 29 -35.82 -38.39 -6.76
C LEU A 29 -35.63 -36.93 -6.31
N TYR A 30 -34.41 -36.39 -6.41
CA TYR A 30 -34.15 -34.97 -6.11
C TYR A 30 -34.84 -34.04 -7.11
N ALA A 31 -34.82 -34.37 -8.41
CA ALA A 31 -35.51 -33.61 -9.44
C ALA A 31 -37.03 -33.63 -9.25
N GLU A 32 -37.59 -34.77 -8.85
CA GLU A 32 -39.01 -34.93 -8.52
C GLU A 32 -39.42 -34.09 -7.29
N ARG A 33 -38.60 -34.09 -6.23
CA ARG A 33 -38.87 -33.30 -5.01
C ARG A 33 -38.68 -31.80 -5.20
N HIS A 34 -37.81 -31.39 -6.11
CA HIS A 34 -37.47 -29.99 -6.32
C HIS A 34 -37.49 -29.59 -7.80
N PRO A 35 -38.68 -29.49 -8.42
CA PRO A 35 -38.82 -29.24 -9.86
C PRO A 35 -38.32 -27.85 -10.29
N VAL A 36 -38.33 -26.87 -9.39
CA VAL A 36 -37.88 -25.50 -9.65
C VAL A 36 -36.35 -25.35 -9.53
N ARG A 37 -35.68 -26.26 -8.81
CA ARG A 37 -34.24 -26.16 -8.53
C ARG A 37 -33.41 -26.82 -9.63
N ARG A 38 -32.14 -26.40 -9.72
CA ARG A 38 -31.18 -27.01 -10.64
C ARG A 38 -30.85 -28.44 -10.20
N THR A 39 -31.01 -29.41 -11.10
CA THR A 39 -30.64 -30.79 -10.83
C THR A 39 -29.11 -30.96 -10.72
N PRO A 40 -28.59 -31.52 -9.61
CA PRO A 40 -27.17 -31.86 -9.48
C PRO A 40 -26.78 -33.08 -10.31
N ALA A 41 -25.49 -33.23 -10.59
CA ALA A 41 -24.97 -34.43 -11.23
C ALA A 41 -25.00 -35.62 -10.26
N HIS A 42 -25.27 -36.84 -10.75
CA HIS A 42 -25.31 -38.06 -9.92
C HIS A 42 -24.03 -38.31 -9.09
N THR A 43 -22.85 -37.85 -9.56
CA THR A 43 -21.58 -38.00 -8.83
C THR A 43 -21.46 -37.07 -7.62
N MET A 44 -22.23 -35.97 -7.57
CA MET A 44 -22.22 -35.03 -6.45
C MET A 44 -22.73 -35.67 -5.17
N PHE A 45 -23.73 -36.54 -5.26
CA PHE A 45 -24.32 -37.18 -4.09
C PHE A 45 -23.32 -38.05 -3.33
N ALA A 46 -22.63 -38.94 -4.04
CA ALA A 46 -21.58 -39.78 -3.46
C ALA A 46 -20.42 -38.94 -2.91
N ARG A 47 -20.01 -37.89 -3.64
CA ARG A 47 -18.95 -36.99 -3.20
C ARG A 47 -19.30 -36.23 -1.93
N LEU A 48 -20.54 -35.74 -1.80
CA LEU A 48 -20.99 -35.04 -0.59
C LEU A 48 -21.01 -35.96 0.61
N HIS A 49 -21.48 -37.21 0.42
CA HIS A 49 -21.44 -38.23 1.46
C HIS A 49 -20.01 -38.54 1.91
N GLN A 50 -19.09 -38.78 0.96
CA GLN A 50 -17.68 -39.03 1.27
C GLN A 50 -17.04 -37.84 1.99
N GLN A 51 -17.31 -36.62 1.55
CA GLN A 51 -16.78 -35.41 2.18
C GLN A 51 -17.25 -35.24 3.63
N LEU A 52 -18.52 -35.57 3.91
CA LEU A 52 -19.02 -35.58 5.29
C LEU A 52 -18.37 -36.68 6.13
N TRP A 53 -18.16 -37.86 5.56
CA TRP A 53 -17.54 -38.96 6.28
C TRP A 53 -16.06 -38.70 6.61
N GLU A 54 -15.31 -38.09 5.69
CA GLU A 54 -13.88 -37.83 5.85
C GLU A 54 -13.60 -36.52 6.60
N THR A 55 -14.30 -35.44 6.26
CA THR A 55 -14.00 -34.08 6.75
C THR A 55 -15.06 -33.52 7.71
N GLY A 56 -16.28 -34.09 7.70
CA GLY A 56 -17.39 -33.60 8.54
C GLY A 56 -17.96 -32.24 8.13
N SER A 57 -17.58 -31.69 6.97
CA SER A 57 -17.99 -30.34 6.55
C SER A 57 -18.27 -30.25 5.06
N PHE A 58 -19.28 -29.45 4.69
CA PHE A 58 -19.61 -29.11 3.30
C PHE A 58 -18.67 -28.06 2.67
N GLN A 59 -17.79 -27.47 3.47
CA GLN A 59 -16.81 -26.51 3.00
C GLN A 59 -15.76 -27.24 2.17
N LYS A 60 -15.40 -26.67 1.02
CA LYS A 60 -14.23 -27.16 0.29
C LYS A 60 -13.04 -26.91 1.21
N ALA A 61 -12.20 -27.93 1.42
CA ALA A 61 -10.92 -27.73 2.08
C ALA A 61 -10.23 -26.55 1.41
N ALA A 62 -9.92 -25.51 2.19
CA ALA A 62 -9.14 -24.40 1.69
C ALA A 62 -7.86 -25.01 1.14
N ARG A 63 -7.65 -24.86 -0.17
CA ARG A 63 -6.45 -25.36 -0.83
C ARG A 63 -5.31 -24.47 -0.33
N ASN A 64 -4.80 -24.80 0.84
CA ASN A 64 -3.66 -24.15 1.46
C ASN A 64 -2.45 -24.54 0.62
N ARG A 65 -2.27 -23.84 -0.50
CA ARG A 65 -1.03 -23.90 -1.24
C ARG A 65 -0.01 -23.29 -0.30
N ASP A 66 0.86 -24.13 0.25
CA ASP A 66 1.98 -23.66 1.03
C ASP A 66 2.69 -22.56 0.24
N ARG A 67 2.82 -21.39 0.87
CA ARG A 67 3.41 -20.20 0.25
C ARG A 67 4.92 -20.42 0.15
N THR A 68 5.39 -21.14 -0.87
CA THR A 68 6.81 -21.54 -1.00
C THR A 68 7.78 -20.36 -1.03
N ALA A 69 7.34 -19.18 -1.46
CA ALA A 69 8.18 -17.97 -1.52
C ALA A 69 8.10 -17.06 -0.29
N ARG A 70 7.10 -17.24 0.59
CA ARG A 70 6.89 -16.44 1.81
C ARG A 70 7.03 -17.33 3.04
N THR A 71 8.25 -17.79 3.27
CA THR A 71 8.60 -18.40 4.54
C THR A 71 8.74 -17.29 5.58
N LYS A 72 8.33 -17.51 6.83
CA LYS A 72 8.44 -16.52 7.93
C LYS A 72 9.84 -15.90 8.03
N LEU A 73 10.88 -16.71 7.87
CA LEU A 73 12.27 -16.26 7.85
C LEU A 73 12.53 -15.16 6.81
N ASN A 74 11.97 -15.31 5.62
CA ASN A 74 12.14 -14.35 4.53
C ASN A 74 11.38 -13.05 4.79
N GLU A 75 10.25 -13.14 5.50
CA GLU A 75 9.47 -11.98 5.92
C GLU A 75 10.23 -11.19 6.99
N GLU A 76 10.78 -11.87 8.00
CA GLU A 76 11.59 -11.26 9.06
C GLU A 76 12.83 -10.54 8.50
N ILE A 77 13.59 -11.19 7.61
CA ILE A 77 14.77 -10.58 6.97
C ILE A 77 14.39 -9.35 6.13
N ALA A 78 13.28 -9.43 5.38
CA ALA A 78 12.81 -8.30 4.58
C ALA A 78 12.42 -7.09 5.43
N LEU A 79 11.80 -7.32 6.58
CA LEU A 79 11.38 -6.27 7.50
C LEU A 79 12.58 -5.63 8.21
N ASP A 80 13.53 -6.44 8.69
CA ASP A 80 14.76 -5.96 9.34
C ASP A 80 15.60 -5.06 8.43
N MET A 81 15.72 -5.40 7.15
CA MET A 81 16.47 -4.57 6.18
C MET A 81 15.81 -3.20 5.92
N VAL A 82 14.48 -3.12 6.00
CA VAL A 82 13.76 -1.84 5.89
C VAL A 82 13.96 -0.98 7.14
N GLU A 83 13.97 -1.59 8.33
CA GLU A 83 14.21 -0.88 9.59
C GLU A 83 15.64 -0.35 9.70
N THR A 84 16.63 -1.17 9.33
CA THR A 84 18.06 -0.80 9.39
C THR A 84 18.44 0.23 8.32
N THR A 85 17.86 0.15 7.13
CA THR A 85 18.22 1.01 5.99
C THR A 85 16.99 1.45 5.17
N PRO A 86 16.29 2.52 5.60
CA PRO A 86 15.04 2.97 4.96
C PRO A 86 15.24 3.54 3.54
N SER A 87 16.49 3.73 3.10
CA SER A 87 16.83 4.18 1.76
C SER A 87 16.88 3.05 0.72
N LEU A 88 16.80 1.79 1.13
CA LEU A 88 16.85 0.66 0.22
C LEU A 88 15.62 0.59 -0.69
N THR A 89 15.87 0.24 -1.96
CA THR A 89 14.78 -0.06 -2.89
C THR A 89 14.25 -1.46 -2.64
N THR A 90 12.97 -1.69 -2.89
CA THR A 90 12.34 -3.01 -2.80
C THR A 90 13.01 -4.05 -3.71
N ARG A 91 13.66 -3.60 -4.80
CA ARG A 91 14.47 -4.47 -5.68
C ARG A 91 15.83 -4.83 -5.06
N GLY A 92 16.45 -3.92 -4.31
CA GLY A 92 17.66 -4.19 -3.54
C GLY A 92 17.41 -5.29 -2.51
N ILE A 93 16.36 -5.12 -1.71
CA ILE A 93 15.88 -6.11 -0.73
C ILE A 93 15.63 -7.48 -1.40
N ALA A 94 14.98 -7.49 -2.55
CA ALA A 94 14.71 -8.72 -3.30
C ALA A 94 16.00 -9.45 -3.72
N ASN A 95 17.02 -8.71 -4.17
CA ASN A 95 18.31 -9.27 -4.58
C ASN A 95 19.11 -9.80 -3.39
N GLU A 96 19.04 -9.14 -2.23
CA GLU A 96 19.73 -9.56 -1.00
C GLU A 96 19.16 -10.87 -0.43
N ILE A 97 17.83 -11.04 -0.44
CA ILE A 97 17.16 -12.24 0.08
C ILE A 97 17.08 -13.35 -1.00
N GLY A 98 17.23 -13.01 -2.28
CA GLY A 98 17.08 -13.96 -3.39
C GLY A 98 15.62 -14.32 -3.70
N ILE A 99 14.71 -13.38 -3.47
CA ILE A 99 13.26 -13.55 -3.67
C ILE A 99 12.77 -12.66 -4.80
N SER A 100 11.65 -13.02 -5.44
CA SER A 100 11.03 -12.12 -6.42
C SER A 100 10.59 -10.78 -5.79
N TYR A 101 10.81 -9.69 -6.51
CA TYR A 101 10.35 -8.34 -6.14
C TYR A 101 8.87 -8.29 -5.73
N SER A 102 7.99 -9.03 -6.42
CA SER A 102 6.56 -9.05 -6.14
C SER A 102 6.21 -9.75 -4.83
N SER A 103 7.02 -10.71 -4.36
CA SER A 103 6.85 -11.26 -3.02
C SER A 103 7.23 -10.25 -1.96
N VAL A 104 8.37 -9.57 -2.09
CA VAL A 104 8.82 -8.52 -1.17
C VAL A 104 7.79 -7.39 -1.10
N TRP A 105 7.33 -6.90 -2.25
CA TRP A 105 6.32 -5.83 -2.30
C TRP A 105 5.06 -6.19 -1.53
N ARG A 106 4.57 -7.42 -1.67
CA ARG A 106 3.38 -7.85 -0.94
C ARG A 106 3.65 -8.15 0.55
N ILE A 107 4.86 -8.54 0.94
CA ILE A 107 5.23 -8.66 2.36
C ILE A 107 5.14 -7.28 3.02
N LEU A 108 5.71 -6.27 2.36
CA LEU A 108 5.65 -4.90 2.84
C LEU A 108 4.21 -4.36 2.88
N ASP A 109 3.40 -4.67 1.86
CA ASP A 109 1.98 -4.29 1.80
C ASP A 109 1.16 -4.96 2.92
N ASP A 110 1.37 -6.27 3.17
CA ASP A 110 0.74 -7.01 4.27
C ASP A 110 1.13 -6.44 5.65
N SER A 111 2.35 -5.91 5.78
CA SER A 111 2.86 -5.22 6.99
C SER A 111 2.55 -3.72 7.04
N ALA A 112 1.76 -3.19 6.09
CA ALA A 112 1.42 -1.77 5.96
C ALA A 112 2.64 -0.82 5.83
N LEU A 113 3.78 -1.32 5.36
CA LEU A 113 4.97 -0.55 5.06
C LEU A 113 4.98 -0.18 3.57
N HIS A 114 4.85 1.11 3.27
CA HIS A 114 4.94 1.58 1.89
C HIS A 114 6.37 2.02 1.54
N PRO A 115 6.90 1.58 0.38
CA PRO A 115 8.25 1.95 -0.05
C PRO A 115 8.50 3.46 -0.02
N PHE A 116 9.69 3.83 0.45
CA PHE A 116 10.14 5.19 0.65
C PHE A 116 10.05 6.03 -0.65
N HIS A 117 9.31 7.15 -0.60
CA HIS A 117 9.33 8.16 -1.67
C HIS A 117 10.26 9.31 -1.29
N TYR A 118 11.48 9.30 -1.81
CA TYR A 118 12.45 10.37 -1.57
C TYR A 118 12.03 11.66 -2.27
N GLN A 119 11.58 12.66 -1.48
CA GLN A 119 11.31 14.00 -1.96
C GLN A 119 12.49 14.92 -1.67
N ARG A 120 13.15 15.41 -2.72
CA ARG A 120 14.22 16.40 -2.61
C ARG A 120 13.61 17.75 -2.16
N VAL A 121 13.84 18.12 -0.92
CA VAL A 121 13.55 19.49 -0.42
C VAL A 121 14.82 20.33 -0.57
N GLN A 122 14.65 21.62 -0.88
CA GLN A 122 15.76 22.56 -1.08
C GLN A 122 16.73 22.51 0.10
N SER A 123 18.02 22.35 -0.20
CA SER A 123 19.08 22.35 0.81
C SER A 123 19.05 23.67 1.58
N LEU A 124 18.69 23.62 2.86
CA LEU A 124 18.85 24.77 3.74
C LEU A 124 20.34 25.01 3.92
N LYS A 125 20.83 26.12 3.36
CA LYS A 125 22.17 26.62 3.67
C LYS A 125 22.14 27.09 5.13
N ASN A 126 23.15 26.76 5.93
CA ASN A 126 23.24 27.12 7.37
C ASN A 126 23.07 28.63 7.64
N VAL A 127 23.25 29.49 6.64
CA VAL A 127 23.02 30.94 6.72
C VAL A 127 21.53 31.30 6.89
N THR A 128 20.61 30.39 6.58
CA THR A 128 19.16 30.62 6.52
C THR A 128 18.37 29.93 7.63
N LEU A 129 19.01 29.39 8.67
CA LEU A 129 18.28 28.77 9.79
C LEU A 129 17.54 29.79 10.67
N HIS A 130 18.02 31.05 10.73
CA HIS A 130 17.38 32.11 11.50
C HIS A 130 16.20 32.80 10.79
N LEU A 131 16.10 32.69 9.45
CA LEU A 131 15.08 33.41 8.66
C LEU A 131 13.84 32.56 8.31
N VAL A 132 13.85 31.25 8.55
CA VAL A 132 12.69 30.36 8.31
C VAL A 132 11.78 30.25 9.54
N ARG A 133 12.21 30.80 10.69
CA ARG A 133 11.43 30.82 11.94
C ARG A 133 10.51 32.06 12.18
N PRO A 134 9.84 32.70 11.19
CA PRO A 134 8.79 33.64 11.52
C PRO A 134 7.44 33.31 10.88
N PHE A 135 6.98 32.06 10.92
CA PHE A 135 5.62 31.74 10.45
C PHE A 135 4.72 30.98 11.44
N HIS A 136 5.20 30.61 12.63
CA HIS A 136 4.41 29.84 13.61
C HIS A 136 4.51 30.38 15.04
N SER A 137 4.49 31.71 15.20
CA SER A 137 4.23 32.32 16.52
C SER A 137 3.47 33.63 16.35
N GLY A 138 2.16 33.58 16.52
CA GLY A 138 1.34 34.77 16.65
C GLY A 138 -0.07 34.58 16.13
N ASN A 139 -0.96 34.09 16.99
CA ASN A 139 -2.38 34.48 16.97
C ASN A 139 -2.97 34.26 18.36
N TYR A 140 -2.46 35.00 19.34
CA TYR A 140 -3.23 35.38 20.52
C TYR A 140 -2.87 36.83 20.86
N SER A 141 -3.85 37.70 20.59
CA SER A 141 -4.04 39.03 21.19
C SER A 141 -3.28 40.24 20.60
N ASN A 142 -4.09 41.05 19.92
CA ASN A 142 -4.16 42.53 19.97
C ASN A 142 -3.30 43.38 19.02
N GLU A 143 -4.04 44.04 18.11
CA GLU A 143 -3.92 45.42 17.64
C GLU A 143 -2.52 46.04 17.51
N LEU A 144 -1.98 46.02 16.29
CA LEU A 144 -1.32 47.20 15.71
C LEU A 144 -1.64 47.23 14.20
N GLN A 145 -2.39 48.24 13.76
CA GLN A 145 -2.60 48.54 12.34
C GLN A 145 -1.25 48.70 11.62
N ILE A 146 -0.93 47.74 10.75
CA ILE A 146 0.03 47.95 9.66
C ILE A 146 -0.81 48.12 8.39
N PRO A 147 -0.65 49.21 7.61
CA PRO A 147 -1.47 49.43 6.43
C PRO A 147 -1.15 48.36 5.39
N PHE A 148 -2.20 47.75 4.83
CA PHE A 148 -2.13 46.84 3.68
C PHE A 148 -1.38 47.52 2.53
N LEU A 149 -0.08 47.26 2.37
CA LEU A 149 0.54 47.36 1.06
C LEU A 149 0.06 46.16 0.27
N GLN A 150 -0.81 46.40 -0.72
CA GLN A 150 -1.23 45.39 -1.68
C GLN A 150 -0.01 44.72 -2.30
N PRO A 151 0.06 43.37 -2.37
CA PRO A 151 1.17 42.70 -3.03
C PRO A 151 1.18 43.08 -4.52
N PRO A 152 2.34 43.47 -5.09
CA PRO A 152 2.40 43.84 -6.49
C PRO A 152 2.07 42.63 -7.37
N CYS A 153 1.31 42.87 -8.45
CA CYS A 153 0.94 41.86 -9.43
C CYS A 153 2.19 41.19 -10.05
N CYS A 154 2.11 39.88 -10.34
CA CYS A 154 3.25 39.02 -10.72
C CYS A 154 4.07 39.51 -11.94
N SER A 155 3.57 40.44 -12.75
CA SER A 155 4.30 41.02 -13.89
C SER A 155 5.37 42.04 -13.47
N GLN A 156 5.24 42.69 -12.30
CA GLN A 156 6.19 43.72 -11.83
C GLN A 156 7.47 43.15 -11.19
N MET A 157 7.46 41.91 -10.69
CA MET A 157 8.66 41.31 -10.07
C MET A 157 9.77 40.97 -11.08
N ARG A 158 9.46 40.70 -12.35
CA ARG A 158 10.49 40.34 -13.36
C ARG A 158 11.32 41.52 -13.86
N ARG A 159 10.85 42.76 -13.70
CA ARG A 159 11.56 43.97 -14.14
C ARG A 159 12.56 44.47 -13.09
N LEU A 160 12.21 44.37 -11.81
CA LEU A 160 13.05 44.83 -10.69
C LEU A 160 14.28 43.94 -10.42
N PHE A 161 14.32 42.71 -10.95
CA PHE A 161 15.48 41.82 -10.81
C PHE A 161 16.53 42.00 -11.92
N ARG A 162 16.20 42.69 -13.02
CA ARG A 162 17.10 42.86 -14.18
C ARG A 162 17.83 44.20 -14.19
N GLU A 163 17.33 45.21 -13.48
CA GLU A 163 17.99 46.50 -13.29
C GLU A 163 18.57 46.54 -11.87
N ARG A 164 19.86 46.19 -11.72
CA ARG A 164 20.62 46.40 -10.48
C ARG A 164 20.61 47.89 -10.11
N VAL A 165 19.68 48.31 -9.26
CA VAL A 165 19.72 49.62 -8.60
C VAL A 165 19.59 49.44 -7.10
N PHE A 166 20.63 48.88 -6.51
CA PHE A 166 21.05 49.25 -5.15
C PHE A 166 22.53 49.62 -5.23
N SER A 167 22.78 50.75 -5.87
CA SER A 167 24.02 51.50 -5.71
C SER A 167 23.93 52.30 -4.41
N THR A 168 24.70 51.91 -3.40
CA THR A 168 25.19 52.87 -2.39
C THR A 168 26.72 52.79 -2.39
N PRO A 169 27.42 53.93 -2.55
CA PRO A 169 28.88 53.96 -2.48
C PRO A 169 29.28 54.01 -1.00
N ILE A 170 30.10 53.06 -0.56
CA ILE A 170 30.86 53.21 0.69
C ILE A 170 32.22 53.76 0.28
N THR A 171 32.44 55.04 0.59
CA THR A 171 33.75 55.67 0.62
C THR A 171 34.64 54.94 1.63
N ALA A 172 35.77 54.41 1.17
CA ALA A 172 36.84 53.91 2.04
C ALA A 172 38.18 54.40 1.51
N THR A 173 38.75 55.36 2.22
CA THR A 173 40.16 55.72 2.21
C THR A 173 40.99 54.56 2.75
N ARG A 174 41.94 54.07 1.94
CA ARG A 174 43.20 53.39 2.34
C ARG A 174 44.02 53.30 1.06
N GLY A 175 45.18 53.93 0.95
CA GLY A 175 46.32 53.67 1.84
C GLY A 175 47.29 52.82 1.04
N GLN A 176 48.32 53.49 0.52
CA GLN A 176 49.57 52.99 -0.07
C GLN A 176 49.76 51.46 -0.07
N GLN A 177 49.91 50.88 -1.26
CA GLN A 177 50.76 49.71 -1.42
C GLN A 177 52.00 50.11 -2.22
N ARG A 178 53.13 50.05 -1.52
CA ARG A 178 54.46 49.97 -2.10
C ARG A 178 54.54 48.72 -2.97
N THR A 179 54.84 48.91 -4.24
CA THR A 179 55.59 47.96 -5.05
C THR A 179 56.51 48.77 -5.95
N HIS A 180 57.79 48.80 -5.60
CA HIS A 180 58.86 48.94 -6.58
C HIS A 180 59.94 47.94 -6.21
N MET A 181 60.49 47.33 -7.26
CA MET A 181 61.77 46.64 -7.28
C MET A 181 62.88 47.48 -6.69
#